data_AF-A0A1Y0NEM6-F1
#
_entry.id   AF-A0A1Y0NEM6-F1
#
_cell.length_a   1.000
_cell.length_b   1.000
_cell.length_c   1.000
_cell.angle_alpha   90.00
_cell.angle_beta   90.00
_cell.angle_gamma   90.00
#
_symmetry.space_group_name_H-M   'P 1'
#
loop_
_entity.id
_entity.type
_entity.pdbx_description
1 polymer ?
#
loop_
_entity_poly.entity_id
_entity_poly.type
_entity_poly.pdbx_seq_one_letter_code
_entity_poly.pdbx_strand_id
1 'polypeptide(L)'
;MQRKHFLALLAVILVALVVVLLLPHGELVQTLAAVPIFGALSAVVVDILREQAKRQQESQLAESQQRFSLAAGSHMASTAFDKHVAFCEEYVAEVLSALRTLFREGPTQEALDHSDRLLQIKQKYVLWITRDVEARLEPFERALRRIGANDRAERLFPEGEGSVQRMTETYRQFAEVLGTEHMGTEWEGEPITDVAAVSRVVAQLRDILGVEELTRLRAAIVRNALA
;
A
#
# COMPACT_ATOMS: atom_id res chain seq x y z
N MET A 1 -16.10 4.89 35.76
CA MET A 1 -15.56 6.05 36.51
C MET A 1 -16.53 7.25 36.51
N GLN A 2 -17.17 7.55 35.37
CA GLN A 2 -18.08 8.69 35.12
C GLN A 2 -19.32 8.83 36.03
N ARG A 3 -20.00 7.73 36.38
CA ARG A 3 -21.18 7.77 37.26
C ARG A 3 -20.89 8.34 38.66
N LYS A 4 -19.64 8.20 39.13
CA LYS A 4 -19.20 8.74 40.44
C LYS A 4 -18.99 10.25 40.40
N HIS A 5 -18.52 10.81 39.28
CA HIS A 5 -18.33 12.26 39.11
C HIS A 5 -19.67 13.00 38.99
N PHE A 6 -20.62 12.44 38.23
CA PHE A 6 -21.97 13.00 38.13
C PHE A 6 -22.71 12.98 39.48
N LEU A 7 -22.56 11.88 40.23
CA LEU A 7 -23.08 11.78 41.60
C LEU A 7 -22.43 12.78 42.56
N ALA A 8 -21.12 13.03 42.42
CA ALA A 8 -20.42 14.02 43.24
C ALA A 8 -20.87 15.46 42.93
N LEU A 9 -21.03 15.82 41.66
CA LEU A 9 -21.54 17.15 41.26
C LEU A 9 -22.99 17.36 41.71
N LEU A 10 -23.84 16.33 41.60
CA LEU A 10 -25.21 16.38 42.08
C LEU A 10 -25.27 16.52 43.61
N ALA A 11 -24.37 15.84 44.35
CA ALA A 11 -24.24 16.00 45.79
C ALA A 11 -23.79 17.42 46.18
N VAL A 12 -22.86 18.04 45.44
CA VAL A 12 -22.42 19.43 45.67
C VAL A 12 -23.58 20.42 45.48
N ILE A 13 -24.40 20.23 44.44
CA ILE A 13 -25.59 21.07 44.20
C ILE A 13 -26.63 20.90 45.32
N LEU A 14 -26.87 19.66 45.77
CA LEU A 14 -27.82 19.35 46.85
C LEU A 14 -27.36 19.95 48.18
N VAL A 15 -26.06 19.86 48.50
CA VAL A 15 -25.48 20.46 49.70
C VAL A 15 -25.58 21.98 49.64
N ALA A 16 -25.28 22.61 48.51
CA ALA A 16 -25.42 24.06 48.34
C ALA A 16 -26.88 24.51 48.51
N LEU A 17 -27.85 23.75 47.99
CA LEU A 17 -29.28 24.03 48.12
C LEU A 17 -29.76 23.92 49.57
N VAL A 18 -29.33 22.87 50.29
CA VAL A 18 -29.65 22.66 51.72
C VAL A 18 -29.08 23.78 52.59
N VAL A 19 -27.86 24.25 52.29
CA VAL A 19 -27.22 25.38 52.99
C VAL A 19 -28.01 26.68 52.79
N VAL A 20 -28.52 26.95 51.58
CA VAL A 20 -29.39 28.12 51.32
C VAL A 20 -30.73 28.05 52.06
N LEU A 21 -31.27 26.85 52.25
CA LEU A 21 -32.57 26.62 52.90
C LEU A 21 -32.52 26.72 54.44
N LEU A 22 -31.35 26.46 55.05
CA LEU A 22 -31.16 26.42 56.51
C LEU A 22 -30.59 27.72 57.12
N LEU A 23 -29.98 28.61 56.33
CA LEU A 23 -29.34 29.84 56.84
C LEU A 23 -30.20 31.10 56.60
N PRO A 24 -30.21 32.07 57.55
CA PRO A 24 -30.98 33.30 57.43
C PRO A 24 -30.51 34.17 56.26
N HIS A 25 -31.46 34.83 55.60
CA HIS A 25 -31.27 35.49 54.30
C HIS A 25 -30.43 36.77 54.41
N GLY A 26 -29.11 36.64 54.25
CA GLY A 26 -28.20 37.75 53.96
C GLY A 26 -27.70 37.70 52.52
N GLU A 27 -27.56 38.86 51.85
CA GLU A 27 -27.11 38.97 50.44
C GLU A 27 -25.79 38.23 50.16
N LEU A 28 -24.89 38.16 51.14
CA LEU A 28 -23.61 37.44 51.04
C LEU A 28 -23.76 35.92 50.99
N VAL A 29 -24.79 35.35 51.62
CA VAL A 29 -25.02 33.89 51.64
C VAL A 29 -25.60 33.42 50.31
N GLN A 30 -26.50 34.22 49.70
CA GLN A 30 -27.04 33.93 48.36
C GLN A 30 -25.97 34.02 47.26
N THR A 31 -25.08 35.00 47.33
CA THR A 31 -23.99 35.14 46.35
C THR A 31 -22.94 34.04 46.49
N LEU A 32 -22.56 33.65 47.71
CA LEU A 32 -21.63 32.54 47.95
C LEU A 32 -22.20 31.17 47.56
N ALA A 33 -23.50 30.94 47.72
CA ALA A 33 -24.15 29.69 47.33
C ALA A 33 -24.36 29.55 45.82
N ALA A 34 -24.43 30.67 45.09
CA ALA A 34 -24.58 30.65 43.63
C ALA A 34 -23.31 30.14 42.93
N VAL A 35 -22.11 30.48 43.43
CA VAL A 35 -20.82 30.16 42.78
C VAL A 35 -20.59 28.64 42.61
N PRO A 36 -20.78 27.77 43.63
CA PRO A 36 -20.65 26.32 43.47
C PRO A 36 -21.65 25.72 42.48
N ILE A 37 -22.88 26.24 42.45
CA ILE A 37 -23.94 25.76 41.56
C ILE A 37 -23.59 26.08 40.11
N PHE A 38 -23.20 27.32 39.81
CA PHE A 38 -22.78 27.72 38.46
C PHE A 38 -21.51 27.00 38.01
N GLY A 39 -20.55 26.79 38.90
CA GLY A 39 -19.33 26.01 38.63
C GLY A 39 -19.64 24.54 38.32
N ALA A 40 -20.52 23.91 39.10
CA ALA A 40 -20.94 22.53 38.86
C ALA A 40 -21.70 22.38 37.53
N LEU A 41 -22.60 23.30 37.21
CA LEU A 41 -23.33 23.30 35.93
C LEU A 41 -22.39 23.48 34.74
N SER A 42 -21.42 24.38 34.85
CA SER A 42 -20.42 24.61 33.80
C SER A 42 -19.52 23.39 33.59
N ALA A 43 -19.10 22.72 34.67
CA ALA A 43 -18.34 21.47 34.59
C ALA A 43 -19.12 20.35 33.90
N VAL A 44 -20.42 20.19 34.21
CA VAL A 44 -21.30 19.22 33.55
C VAL A 44 -21.38 19.49 32.04
N VAL A 45 -21.50 20.75 31.62
CA VAL A 45 -21.54 21.10 30.19
C VAL A 45 -20.23 20.73 29.49
N VAL A 46 -19.08 21.04 30.10
CA VAL A 46 -17.76 20.68 29.52
C VAL A 46 -17.59 19.16 29.41
N ASP A 47 -18.02 18.41 30.42
CA ASP A 47 -17.96 16.94 30.40
C ASP A 47 -18.86 16.34 29.32
N ILE A 48 -20.07 16.88 29.12
CA ILE A 48 -20.97 16.47 28.03
C ILE A 48 -20.31 16.72 26.67
N LEU A 49 -19.69 17.89 26.46
CA LEU A 49 -19.02 18.22 25.20
C LEU A 49 -17.83 17.27 24.92
N ARG A 50 -17.01 17.00 25.95
CA ARG A 50 -15.89 16.06 25.83
C ARG A 50 -16.35 14.63 25.53
N GLU A 51 -17.41 14.20 26.19
CA GLU A 51 -18.00 12.88 25.99
C GLU A 51 -18.58 12.74 24.58
N GLN A 52 -19.24 13.77 24.06
CA GLN A 52 -19.73 13.75 22.68
C GLN A 52 -18.59 13.69 21.67
N ALA A 53 -17.52 14.47 21.87
CA ALA A 53 -16.34 14.41 21.01
C ALA A 53 -15.69 13.01 21.01
N LYS A 54 -15.56 12.39 22.19
CA LYS A 54 -15.00 11.04 22.34
C LYS A 54 -15.90 9.99 21.66
N ARG A 55 -17.21 10.03 21.91
CA ARG A 55 -18.16 9.10 21.27
C ARG A 55 -18.18 9.25 19.76
N GLN A 56 -18.06 10.47 19.25
CA GLN A 56 -18.00 10.71 17.82
C GLN A 56 -16.73 10.08 17.21
N GLN A 57 -15.57 10.25 17.85
CA GLN A 57 -14.34 9.59 17.41
C GLN A 57 -14.44 8.07 17.46
N GLU A 58 -14.95 7.50 18.56
CA GLU A 58 -15.14 6.05 18.70
C GLU A 58 -16.13 5.50 17.67
N SER A 59 -17.22 6.22 17.40
CA SER A 59 -18.20 5.85 16.37
C SER A 59 -17.59 5.89 14.97
N GLN A 60 -16.79 6.91 14.64
CA GLN A 60 -16.10 7.01 13.36
C GLN A 60 -15.08 5.89 13.18
N LEU A 61 -14.34 5.55 14.23
CA LEU A 61 -13.39 4.44 14.22
C LEU A 61 -14.12 3.11 14.00
N ALA A 62 -15.20 2.86 14.76
CA ALA A 62 -16.00 1.65 14.65
C ALA A 62 -16.64 1.52 13.26
N GLU A 63 -17.19 2.60 12.73
CA GLU A 63 -17.76 2.63 11.38
C GLU A 63 -16.70 2.39 10.32
N SER A 64 -15.52 3.00 10.44
CA SER A 64 -14.39 2.76 9.54
C SER A 64 -13.94 1.30 9.58
N GLN A 65 -13.82 0.71 10.76
CA GLN A 65 -13.47 -0.70 10.94
C GLN A 65 -14.53 -1.63 10.33
N GLN A 66 -15.81 -1.33 10.55
CA GLN A 66 -16.92 -2.10 10.00
C GLN A 66 -16.98 -2.00 8.47
N ARG A 67 -16.84 -0.80 7.90
CA ARG A 67 -16.77 -0.60 6.45
C ARG A 67 -15.57 -1.32 5.84
N PHE A 68 -14.41 -1.27 6.48
CA PHE A 68 -13.23 -2.01 6.05
C PHE A 68 -13.47 -3.52 6.08
N SER A 69 -14.05 -4.05 7.16
CA SER A 69 -14.38 -5.48 7.29
C SER A 69 -15.39 -5.93 6.24
N LEU A 70 -16.43 -5.14 5.98
CA LEU A 70 -17.42 -5.42 4.94
C LEU A 70 -16.82 -5.34 3.53
N ALA A 71 -15.96 -4.36 3.27
CA ALA A 71 -15.28 -4.22 1.99
C ALA A 71 -14.31 -5.39 1.76
N ALA A 72 -13.40 -5.64 2.69
CA ALA A 72 -12.39 -6.69 2.61
C ALA A 72 -12.99 -8.12 2.65
N GLY A 73 -14.08 -8.31 3.39
CA GLY A 73 -14.81 -9.57 3.49
C GLY A 73 -15.86 -9.79 2.40
N SER A 74 -16.05 -8.84 1.48
CA SER A 74 -17.00 -9.02 0.38
C SER A 74 -16.51 -10.08 -0.61
N HIS A 75 -17.45 -10.80 -1.24
CA HIS A 75 -17.14 -11.76 -2.30
C HIS A 75 -16.32 -11.12 -3.43
N MET A 76 -16.61 -9.86 -3.77
CA MET A 76 -15.89 -9.11 -4.80
C MET A 76 -14.45 -8.81 -4.38
N ALA A 77 -14.18 -8.50 -3.10
CA ALA A 77 -12.81 -8.30 -2.63
C ALA A 77 -12.00 -9.60 -2.64
N SER A 78 -12.57 -10.72 -2.18
CA SER A 78 -11.91 -12.03 -2.31
C SER A 78 -11.58 -12.33 -3.78
N THR A 79 -12.54 -12.13 -4.67
CA THR A 79 -12.34 -12.34 -6.12
C THR A 79 -11.25 -11.42 -6.67
N ALA A 80 -11.20 -10.15 -6.25
CA ALA A 80 -10.18 -9.21 -6.68
C ALA A 80 -8.78 -9.64 -6.23
N PHE A 81 -8.62 -10.11 -4.99
CA PHE A 81 -7.36 -10.66 -4.50
C PHE A 81 -6.97 -11.93 -5.29
N ASP A 82 -7.89 -12.86 -5.52
CA ASP A 82 -7.63 -14.07 -6.28
C ASP A 82 -7.20 -13.76 -7.73
N LYS A 83 -7.85 -12.79 -8.37
CA LYS A 83 -7.49 -12.33 -9.72
C LYS A 83 -6.15 -11.61 -9.75
N HIS A 84 -5.84 -10.81 -8.72
CA HIS A 84 -4.52 -10.17 -8.60
C HIS A 84 -3.41 -11.20 -8.41
N VAL A 85 -3.62 -12.24 -7.59
CA VAL A 85 -2.66 -13.35 -7.43
C VAL A 85 -2.46 -14.06 -8.76
N ALA A 86 -3.53 -14.45 -9.45
CA ALA A 86 -3.44 -15.11 -10.75
C ALA A 86 -2.71 -14.25 -11.81
N PHE A 87 -2.96 -12.94 -11.82
CA PHE A 87 -2.21 -11.99 -12.65
C PHE A 87 -0.72 -12.00 -12.31
N CYS A 88 -0.37 -11.89 -11.03
CA CYS A 88 1.03 -11.87 -10.58
C CYS A 88 1.77 -13.15 -11.01
N GLU A 89 1.15 -14.31 -10.82
CA GLU A 89 1.75 -15.61 -11.18
C GLU A 89 1.95 -15.73 -12.71
N GLU A 90 0.92 -15.44 -13.50
CA GLU A 90 1.01 -15.50 -14.96
C GLU A 90 2.03 -14.49 -15.52
N TYR A 91 2.00 -13.25 -15.01
CA TYR A 91 2.90 -12.19 -15.47
C TYR A 91 4.36 -12.49 -15.13
N VAL A 92 4.65 -12.89 -13.89
CA VAL A 92 6.01 -13.23 -13.47
C VAL A 92 6.52 -14.46 -14.21
N ALA A 93 5.68 -15.48 -14.43
CA ALA A 93 6.07 -16.66 -15.20
C ALA A 93 6.49 -16.30 -16.63
N GLU A 94 5.75 -15.41 -17.30
CA GLU A 94 6.08 -14.96 -18.65
C GLU A 94 7.36 -14.10 -18.67
N VAL A 95 7.56 -13.21 -17.69
CA VAL A 95 8.82 -12.44 -17.59
C VAL A 95 10.02 -13.36 -17.37
N LEU A 96 9.91 -14.36 -16.49
CA LEU A 96 10.99 -15.33 -16.27
C LEU A 96 11.26 -16.18 -17.52
N SER A 97 10.22 -16.50 -18.29
CA SER A 97 10.33 -17.17 -19.58
C SER A 97 11.10 -16.31 -20.58
N ALA A 98 10.74 -15.03 -20.69
CA ALA A 98 11.42 -14.06 -21.56
C ALA A 98 12.91 -13.91 -21.19
N LEU A 99 13.21 -13.80 -19.90
CA LEU A 99 14.59 -13.76 -19.41
C LEU A 99 15.37 -15.02 -19.79
N ARG A 100 14.79 -16.21 -19.61
CA ARG A 100 15.45 -17.46 -19.98
C ARG A 100 15.77 -17.52 -21.48
N THR A 101 14.84 -17.07 -22.34
CA THR A 101 15.06 -16.99 -23.78
C THR A 101 16.21 -16.05 -24.11
N LEU A 102 16.21 -14.84 -23.52
CA LEU A 102 17.27 -13.85 -23.74
C LEU A 102 18.63 -14.30 -23.20
N PHE A 103 18.70 -15.02 -22.07
CA PHE A 103 19.97 -15.57 -21.58
C PHE A 103 20.51 -16.70 -22.47
N ARG A 104 19.62 -17.50 -23.07
CA ARG A 104 20.00 -18.62 -23.92
C ARG A 104 20.45 -18.16 -25.31
N GLU A 105 19.73 -17.20 -25.90
CA GLU A 105 19.84 -16.85 -27.32
C GLU A 105 20.39 -15.45 -27.56
N GLY A 106 20.44 -14.62 -26.53
CA GLY A 106 20.71 -13.19 -26.68
C GLY A 106 19.51 -12.43 -27.27
N PRO A 107 19.74 -11.29 -27.94
CA PRO A 107 18.70 -10.53 -28.60
C PRO A 107 18.05 -11.37 -29.70
N THR A 108 16.75 -11.65 -29.58
CA THR A 108 16.03 -12.52 -30.52
C THR A 108 14.63 -11.99 -30.78
N GLN A 109 14.11 -12.25 -31.98
CA GLN A 109 12.75 -11.93 -32.37
C GLN A 109 11.71 -12.56 -31.44
N GLU A 110 12.02 -13.68 -30.77
CA GLU A 110 11.13 -14.31 -29.78
C GLU A 110 10.80 -13.36 -28.61
N ALA A 111 11.62 -12.32 -28.36
CA ALA A 111 11.30 -11.27 -27.39
C ALA A 111 10.03 -10.48 -27.73
N LEU A 112 9.67 -10.36 -29.03
CA LEU A 112 8.38 -9.80 -29.45
C LEU A 112 7.22 -10.68 -28.99
N ASP A 113 7.34 -11.99 -29.16
CA ASP A 113 6.30 -12.94 -28.76
C ASP A 113 6.08 -12.91 -27.25
N HIS A 114 7.16 -12.78 -26.46
CA HIS A 114 7.08 -12.57 -25.02
C HIS A 114 6.39 -11.24 -24.68
N SER A 115 6.75 -10.14 -25.37
CA SER A 115 6.07 -8.84 -25.18
C SER A 115 4.58 -8.90 -25.49
N ASP A 116 4.18 -9.61 -26.54
CA ASP A 116 2.78 -9.75 -26.94
C ASP A 116 2.00 -10.61 -25.94
N ARG A 117 2.61 -11.68 -25.40
CA ARG A 117 2.03 -12.48 -24.32
C ARG A 117 1.82 -11.68 -23.04
N LEU A 118 2.79 -10.84 -22.65
CA LEU A 118 2.63 -9.94 -21.49
C LEU A 118 1.46 -8.97 -21.67
N LEU A 119 1.30 -8.43 -22.88
CA LEU A 119 0.14 -7.57 -23.20
C LEU A 119 -1.18 -8.34 -23.11
N GLN A 120 -1.24 -9.59 -23.60
CA GLN A 120 -2.42 -10.44 -23.48
C GLN A 120 -2.79 -10.73 -22.02
N ILE A 121 -1.80 -11.00 -21.17
CA ILE A 121 -1.99 -11.18 -19.73
C ILE A 121 -2.60 -9.91 -19.12
N LYS A 122 -2.07 -8.72 -19.43
CA LYS A 122 -2.65 -7.45 -18.96
C LYS A 122 -4.09 -7.26 -19.42
N GLN A 123 -4.38 -7.52 -20.68
CA GLN A 123 -5.74 -7.41 -21.23
C GLN A 123 -6.71 -8.38 -20.54
N LYS A 124 -6.26 -9.61 -20.23
CA LYS A 124 -7.05 -10.61 -19.49
C LYS A 124 -7.42 -10.13 -18.08
N TYR A 125 -6.54 -9.36 -17.43
CA TYR A 125 -6.70 -8.89 -16.05
C TYR A 125 -6.99 -7.39 -15.91
N VAL A 126 -7.28 -6.67 -16.99
CA VAL A 126 -7.42 -5.19 -17.04
C VAL A 126 -8.41 -4.61 -16.03
N LEU A 127 -9.46 -5.35 -15.68
CA LEU A 127 -10.45 -4.92 -14.70
C LEU A 127 -9.96 -5.02 -13.24
N TRP A 128 -8.92 -5.82 -13.00
CA TRP A 128 -8.43 -6.20 -11.67
C TRP A 128 -7.05 -5.64 -11.34
N ILE A 129 -6.41 -4.97 -12.30
CA ILE A 129 -5.12 -4.29 -12.13
C ILE A 129 -5.32 -2.79 -12.05
N THR A 130 -4.48 -2.12 -11.25
CA THR A 130 -4.54 -0.66 -11.13
C THR A 130 -3.75 0.00 -12.25
N ARG A 131 -4.11 1.24 -12.59
CA ARG A 131 -3.37 2.05 -13.57
C ARG A 131 -1.91 2.28 -13.16
N ASP A 132 -1.65 2.32 -11.85
CA ASP A 132 -0.30 2.45 -11.31
C ASP A 132 0.55 1.21 -11.66
N VAL A 133 0.02 0.01 -11.39
CA VAL A 133 0.68 -1.25 -11.76
C VAL A 133 0.93 -1.31 -13.27
N GLU A 134 -0.08 -1.00 -14.10
CA GLU A 134 0.08 -0.98 -15.56
C GLU A 134 1.20 -0.04 -16.03
N ALA A 135 1.24 1.18 -15.51
CA ALA A 135 2.23 2.19 -15.89
C ALA A 135 3.64 1.78 -15.45
N ARG A 136 3.78 1.14 -14.29
CA ARG A 136 5.06 0.66 -13.76
C ARG A 136 5.58 -0.59 -14.48
N LEU A 137 4.70 -1.39 -15.10
CA LEU A 137 5.07 -2.55 -15.92
C LEU A 137 5.43 -2.20 -17.37
N GLU A 138 4.91 -1.10 -17.91
CA GLU A 138 5.15 -0.66 -19.29
C GLU A 138 6.63 -0.56 -19.70
N PRO A 139 7.58 -0.09 -18.86
CA PRO A 139 9.00 -0.07 -19.20
C PRO A 139 9.54 -1.46 -19.56
N PHE A 140 9.13 -2.51 -18.85
CA PHE A 140 9.55 -3.89 -19.10
C PHE A 140 9.07 -4.39 -20.46
N GLU A 141 7.79 -4.21 -20.76
CA GLU A 141 7.19 -4.61 -22.03
C GLU A 141 7.86 -3.87 -23.20
N ARG A 142 8.07 -2.55 -23.04
CA ARG A 142 8.76 -1.74 -24.06
C ARG A 142 10.19 -2.19 -24.30
N ALA A 143 10.91 -2.63 -23.27
CA ALA A 143 12.26 -3.16 -23.39
C ALA A 143 12.27 -4.43 -24.26
N LEU A 144 11.45 -5.42 -23.90
CA LEU A 144 11.31 -6.66 -24.65
C LEU A 144 10.91 -6.41 -26.10
N ARG A 145 9.95 -5.50 -26.31
CA ARG A 145 9.51 -5.12 -27.64
C ARG A 145 10.62 -4.49 -28.48
N ARG A 146 11.44 -3.60 -27.90
CA ARG A 146 12.59 -3.00 -28.60
C ARG A 146 13.63 -4.04 -28.97
N ILE A 147 13.98 -4.94 -28.05
CA ILE A 147 14.96 -6.00 -28.28
C ILE A 147 14.56 -6.86 -29.48
N GLY A 148 13.32 -7.36 -29.48
CA GLY A 148 12.86 -8.20 -30.59
C GLY A 148 12.61 -7.44 -31.89
N ALA A 149 12.21 -6.15 -31.83
CA ALA A 149 12.06 -5.31 -33.02
C ALA A 149 13.42 -5.04 -33.69
N ASN A 150 14.47 -4.80 -32.89
CA ASN A 150 15.81 -4.57 -33.39
C ASN A 150 16.38 -5.82 -34.07
N ASP A 151 16.30 -7.00 -33.44
CA ASP A 151 16.74 -8.27 -34.07
C ASP A 151 15.98 -8.54 -35.39
N ARG A 152 14.66 -8.32 -35.41
CA ARG A 152 13.87 -8.48 -36.63
C ARG A 152 14.31 -7.50 -37.74
N ALA A 153 14.53 -6.23 -37.40
CA ALA A 153 14.97 -5.23 -38.36
C ALA A 153 16.35 -5.57 -38.93
N GLU A 154 17.29 -6.02 -38.10
CA GLU A 154 18.63 -6.43 -38.54
C GLU A 154 18.62 -7.65 -39.46
N ARG A 155 17.77 -8.66 -39.18
CA ARG A 155 17.60 -9.81 -40.09
C ARG A 155 17.07 -9.41 -41.47
N LEU A 156 16.28 -8.34 -41.53
CA LEU A 156 15.74 -7.78 -42.77
C LEU A 156 16.75 -6.86 -43.48
N PHE A 157 17.68 -6.26 -42.74
CA PHE A 157 18.65 -5.27 -43.25
C PHE A 157 20.08 -5.52 -42.67
N PRO A 158 20.82 -6.51 -43.20
CA PRO A 158 22.06 -7.03 -42.60
C PRO A 158 23.33 -6.18 -42.80
N GLU A 159 23.26 -4.97 -43.37
CA GLU A 159 24.43 -4.14 -43.70
C GLU A 159 25.09 -3.41 -42.50
N GLY A 160 24.72 -3.75 -41.26
CA GLY A 160 25.27 -3.13 -40.04
C GLY A 160 26.40 -3.93 -39.40
N GLU A 161 27.58 -3.32 -39.24
CA GLU A 161 28.68 -3.88 -38.44
C GLU A 161 28.31 -3.97 -36.94
N GLY A 162 28.70 -5.07 -36.28
CA GLY A 162 28.98 -5.06 -34.83
C GLY A 162 28.23 -6.08 -33.96
N SER A 163 28.60 -7.37 -34.04
CA SER A 163 28.00 -8.41 -33.17
C SER A 163 28.20 -8.23 -31.67
N VAL A 164 29.26 -7.52 -31.26
CA VAL A 164 29.62 -7.32 -29.85
C VAL A 164 28.93 -6.09 -29.26
N GLN A 165 28.77 -5.00 -30.02
CA GLN A 165 28.00 -3.83 -29.60
C GLN A 165 26.52 -4.19 -29.33
N ARG A 166 25.97 -5.17 -30.06
CA ARG A 166 24.59 -5.66 -29.91
C ARG A 166 24.29 -6.30 -28.56
N MET A 167 25.23 -7.11 -28.06
CA MET A 167 25.08 -7.77 -26.76
C MET A 167 25.09 -6.72 -25.63
N THR A 168 26.06 -5.81 -25.67
CA THR A 168 26.22 -4.73 -24.67
C THR A 168 25.03 -3.78 -24.66
N GLU A 169 24.49 -3.41 -25.82
CA GLU A 169 23.33 -2.51 -25.90
C GLU A 169 22.04 -3.16 -25.40
N THR A 170 21.88 -4.48 -25.60
CA THR A 170 20.74 -5.23 -25.04
C THR A 170 20.83 -5.33 -23.53
N TYR A 171 22.03 -5.63 -22.99
CA TYR A 171 22.26 -5.60 -21.55
C TYR A 171 22.06 -4.20 -20.95
N ARG A 172 22.44 -3.12 -21.67
CA ARG A 172 22.13 -1.74 -21.27
C ARG A 172 20.62 -1.49 -21.24
N GLN A 173 19.88 -1.84 -22.28
CA GLN A 173 18.43 -1.62 -22.34
C GLN A 173 17.69 -2.36 -21.23
N PHE A 174 18.15 -3.57 -20.89
CA PHE A 174 17.63 -4.29 -19.74
C PHE A 174 18.03 -3.63 -18.41
N ALA A 175 19.27 -3.14 -18.31
CA ALA A 175 19.76 -2.45 -17.12
C ALA A 175 19.05 -1.12 -16.85
N GLU A 176 18.71 -0.36 -17.88
CA GLU A 176 17.93 0.88 -17.78
C GLU A 176 16.52 0.63 -17.24
N VAL A 177 15.90 -0.47 -17.65
CA VAL A 177 14.54 -0.85 -17.25
C VAL A 177 14.51 -1.43 -15.83
N LEU A 178 15.55 -2.16 -15.46
CA LEU A 178 15.74 -2.66 -14.10
C LEU A 178 16.13 -1.55 -13.11
N GLY A 179 16.52 -0.37 -13.62
CA GLY A 179 16.94 0.78 -12.83
C GLY A 179 18.36 0.65 -12.30
N THR A 180 19.13 1.75 -12.41
CA THR A 180 20.51 1.83 -11.88
C THR A 180 20.58 1.67 -10.37
N GLU A 181 19.52 2.04 -9.63
CA GLU A 181 19.41 1.88 -8.17
C GLU A 181 19.42 0.42 -7.72
N HIS A 182 18.94 -0.51 -8.56
CA HIS A 182 18.83 -1.94 -8.24
C HIS A 182 19.99 -2.75 -8.83
N MET A 183 20.84 -2.11 -9.64
CA MET A 183 22.01 -2.73 -10.25
C MET A 183 23.25 -2.77 -9.34
N GLY A 184 23.22 -2.02 -8.23
CA GLY A 184 24.40 -1.82 -7.39
C GLY A 184 25.49 -1.01 -8.13
N THR A 185 26.45 -0.50 -7.37
CA THR A 185 27.58 0.30 -7.89
C THR A 185 28.55 -0.47 -8.79
N GLU A 186 28.32 -1.76 -9.05
CA GLU A 186 29.21 -2.68 -9.78
C GLU A 186 28.85 -2.85 -11.26
N TRP A 187 28.03 -1.98 -11.85
CA TRP A 187 27.84 -1.99 -13.30
C TRP A 187 29.03 -1.30 -13.99
N GLU A 188 30.15 -2.00 -14.09
CA GLU A 188 31.36 -1.60 -14.86
C GLU A 188 31.48 -2.37 -16.19
N GLY A 189 30.36 -2.87 -16.73
CA GLY A 189 30.36 -3.66 -17.97
C GLY A 189 30.71 -5.14 -17.78
N GLU A 190 30.84 -5.61 -16.55
CA GLU A 190 30.94 -7.03 -16.20
C GLU A 190 29.56 -7.71 -16.34
N PRO A 191 29.49 -8.94 -16.88
CA PRO A 191 28.24 -9.66 -17.05
C PRO A 191 27.61 -9.96 -15.68
N ILE A 192 26.41 -9.43 -15.45
CA ILE A 192 25.60 -9.81 -14.29
C ILE A 192 25.32 -11.30 -14.43
N THR A 193 25.66 -12.09 -13.41
CA THR A 193 25.32 -13.51 -13.40
C THR A 193 23.81 -13.70 -13.55
N ASP A 194 23.38 -14.69 -14.34
CA ASP A 194 21.97 -14.97 -14.62
C ASP A 194 21.12 -15.03 -13.34
N VAL A 195 21.69 -15.59 -12.26
CA VAL A 195 21.04 -15.70 -10.95
C VAL A 195 20.81 -14.33 -10.29
N ALA A 196 21.79 -13.43 -10.35
CA ALA A 196 21.68 -12.09 -9.79
C ALA A 196 20.69 -11.23 -10.59
N ALA A 197 20.71 -11.35 -11.92
CA ALA A 197 19.79 -10.64 -12.81
C ALA A 197 18.34 -11.09 -12.56
N VAL A 198 18.07 -12.40 -12.55
CA VAL A 198 16.74 -12.95 -12.25
C VAL A 198 16.25 -12.53 -10.87
N SER A 199 17.11 -12.61 -9.84
CA SER A 199 16.72 -12.22 -8.47
C SER A 199 16.33 -10.74 -8.37
N ARG A 200 17.02 -9.85 -9.09
CA ARG A 200 16.73 -8.42 -9.13
C ARG A 200 15.44 -8.12 -9.89
N VAL A 201 15.22 -8.75 -11.04
CA VAL A 201 13.96 -8.62 -11.79
C VAL A 201 12.79 -9.06 -10.92
N VAL A 202 12.91 -10.20 -10.24
CA VAL A 202 11.86 -10.71 -9.34
C VAL A 202 11.63 -9.74 -8.17
N ALA A 203 12.68 -9.14 -7.60
CA ALA A 203 12.53 -8.15 -6.53
C ALA A 203 11.75 -6.91 -7.00
N GLN A 204 12.09 -6.37 -8.17
CA GLN A 204 11.38 -5.22 -8.74
C GLN A 204 9.93 -5.57 -9.11
N LEU A 205 9.67 -6.76 -9.65
CA LEU A 205 8.31 -7.21 -9.91
C LEU A 205 7.51 -7.36 -8.61
N ARG A 206 8.10 -7.88 -7.53
CA ARG A 206 7.42 -7.97 -6.23
C ARG A 206 7.02 -6.60 -5.67
N ASP A 207 7.86 -5.59 -5.89
CA ASP A 207 7.60 -4.20 -5.50
C ASP A 207 6.50 -3.56 -6.38
N ILE A 208 6.57 -3.75 -7.70
CA ILE A 208 5.53 -3.25 -8.63
C ILE A 208 4.16 -3.89 -8.34
N LEU A 209 4.16 -5.20 -8.07
CA LEU A 209 2.94 -5.97 -7.84
C LEU A 209 2.40 -5.87 -6.41
N GLY A 210 3.11 -5.18 -5.51
CA GLY A 210 2.72 -5.02 -4.09
C GLY A 210 2.83 -6.30 -3.25
N VAL A 211 3.54 -7.31 -3.73
CA VAL A 211 3.72 -8.62 -3.06
C VAL A 211 4.76 -8.51 -1.93
N GLU A 212 5.73 -7.60 -2.08
CA GLU A 212 6.76 -7.35 -1.07
C GLU A 212 6.14 -6.79 0.22
N GLU A 213 5.24 -5.81 0.12
CA GLU A 213 4.51 -5.22 1.24
C GLU A 213 3.66 -6.26 1.96
N LEU A 214 2.94 -7.10 1.21
CA LEU A 214 2.14 -8.20 1.78
C LEU A 214 3.01 -9.19 2.55
N THR A 215 4.17 -9.53 2.01
CA THR A 215 5.12 -10.45 2.65
C THR A 215 5.70 -9.84 3.93
N ARG A 216 6.04 -8.55 3.91
CA ARG A 216 6.53 -7.80 5.08
C ARG A 216 5.45 -7.67 6.16
N LEU A 217 4.21 -7.36 5.78
CA LEU A 217 3.07 -7.29 6.70
C LEU A 217 2.82 -8.64 7.38
N ARG A 218 2.80 -9.73 6.61
CA ARG A 218 2.69 -11.08 7.16
C ARG A 218 3.81 -11.37 8.17
N ALA A 219 5.06 -11.04 7.84
CA ALA A 219 6.18 -11.25 8.74
C ALA A 219 6.04 -10.43 10.04
N ALA A 220 5.59 -9.17 9.95
CA ALA A 220 5.34 -8.33 11.12
C ALA A 220 4.22 -8.89 12.01
N ILE A 221 3.12 -9.35 11.43
CA ILE A 221 2.00 -9.98 12.17
C ILE A 221 2.48 -11.23 12.89
N VAL A 222 3.23 -12.11 12.22
CA VAL A 222 3.77 -13.34 12.84
C VAL A 222 4.71 -13.00 14.00
N ARG A 223 5.61 -12.03 13.85
CA ARG A 223 6.49 -11.58 14.94
C ARG A 223 5.71 -11.06 16.13
N ASN A 224 4.68 -10.25 15.91
CA ASN A 224 3.85 -9.69 16.97
C ASN A 224 2.97 -10.74 17.66
N ALA A 225 2.59 -11.81 16.96
CA ALA A 225 1.81 -12.91 17.56
C ALA A 225 2.67 -13.88 18.40
N LEU A 226 3.99 -13.85 18.21
CA LEU A 226 4.96 -14.67 18.93
C LEU A 226 5.64 -13.93 20.10
N ALA A 227 5.43 -12.62 20.23
CA ALA A 227 5.92 -11.76 21.31
C ALA A 227 4.87 -11.63 22.42
#